data_AF-A0A0L6W3C6-F1
#
_entry.id   AF-A0A0L6W3C6-F1
#
_cell.length_a   1.000
_cell.length_b   1.000
_cell.length_c   1.000
_cell.angle_alpha   90.00
_cell.angle_beta   90.00
_cell.angle_gamma   90.00
#
_symmetry.space_group_name_H-M   'P 1'
#
loop_
_entity.id
_entity.type
_entity.pdbx_description
1 polymer ?
#
loop_
_entity_poly.entity_id
_entity_poly.type
_entity_poly.pdbx_seq_one_letter_code
_entity_poly.pdbx_strand_id
1 'polypeptide(L)'
;MAGSVLRDFVQIIGITDPTEFPVIGPLNPHNQAAIQESLTIPAAKPDIEQINTLLVEAQVTDSRTILTPTGIKIVVEGLLKQKIIYTALVPEQSVHSAYYEKPFCTYIDVPLIIPAGGTVETLLASLGLSLTDLLAGPVNVIIEDVEVNLLDPRTVDKCVVLFVYTTLVAALGPVLAP
;
A
#
# COMPACT_ATOMS: atom_id res chain seq x y z
N MET A 1 2.90 -1.80 -17.34
CA MET A 1 2.92 -3.23 -16.95
C MET A 1 3.71 -3.30 -15.67
N ALA A 2 3.23 -3.98 -14.63
CA ALA A 2 3.99 -4.11 -13.38
C ALA A 2 5.42 -4.60 -13.69
N GLY A 3 6.41 -3.89 -13.16
CA GLY A 3 7.82 -4.18 -13.41
C GLY A 3 8.24 -5.49 -12.76
N SER A 4 9.31 -6.09 -13.28
CA SER A 4 10.00 -7.19 -12.61
C SER A 4 11.42 -6.80 -12.23
N VAL A 5 11.83 -7.11 -11.00
CA VAL A 5 13.17 -6.85 -10.47
C VAL A 5 13.80 -8.18 -10.06
N LEU A 6 15.09 -8.38 -10.35
CA LEU A 6 15.86 -9.53 -9.84
C LEU A 6 16.69 -9.06 -8.65
N ARG A 7 16.42 -9.61 -7.46
CA ARG A 7 17.16 -9.31 -6.22
C ARG A 7 17.45 -10.63 -5.51
N ASP A 8 18.71 -10.87 -5.16
CA ASP A 8 19.15 -12.11 -4.48
C ASP A 8 18.70 -13.41 -5.17
N PHE A 9 18.79 -13.42 -6.51
CA PHE A 9 18.32 -14.52 -7.37
C PHE A 9 16.81 -14.82 -7.30
N VAL A 10 16.02 -13.94 -6.68
CA VAL A 10 14.56 -13.98 -6.66
C VAL A 10 14.00 -12.99 -7.67
N GLN A 11 13.12 -13.47 -8.55
CA GLN A 11 12.34 -12.59 -9.42
C GLN A 11 11.16 -12.00 -8.65
N ILE A 12 11.13 -10.69 -8.50
CA ILE A 12 10.06 -9.96 -7.84
C ILE A 12 9.18 -9.31 -8.91
N ILE A 13 7.88 -9.53 -8.85
CA ILE A 13 6.89 -8.96 -9.77
C ILE A 13 5.83 -8.22 -8.96
N GLY A 14 5.48 -7.02 -9.41
CA GLY A 14 4.46 -6.18 -8.76
C GLY A 14 4.93 -4.79 -8.36
N ILE A 15 6.24 -4.54 -8.37
CA ILE A 15 6.80 -3.20 -8.15
C ILE A 15 6.36 -2.30 -9.31
N THR A 16 5.84 -1.13 -8.98
CA THR A 16 5.36 -0.15 -9.95
C THR A 16 6.54 0.49 -10.68
N ASP A 17 6.43 0.61 -12.00
CA ASP A 17 7.45 1.29 -12.80
C ASP A 17 7.46 2.79 -12.46
N PRO A 18 8.63 3.43 -12.23
CA PRO A 18 8.70 4.86 -11.92
C PRO A 18 8.03 5.78 -12.97
N THR A 19 7.89 5.32 -14.21
CA THR A 19 7.17 6.05 -15.28
C THR A 19 5.65 6.06 -15.08
N GLU A 20 5.12 5.15 -14.26
CA GLU A 20 3.70 5.05 -13.89
C GLU A 20 3.39 5.79 -12.58
N PHE A 21 4.39 6.42 -11.93
CA PHE A 21 4.18 7.14 -10.66
C PHE A 21 3.26 8.36 -10.84
N PRO A 22 2.39 8.65 -9.85
CA PRO A 22 1.55 9.84 -9.89
C PRO A 22 2.39 11.11 -9.78
N VAL A 23 1.92 12.18 -10.44
CA VAL A 23 2.44 13.52 -10.18
C VAL A 23 1.83 14.03 -8.89
N ILE A 24 2.68 14.33 -7.91
CA ILE A 24 2.26 14.81 -6.60
C ILE A 24 2.32 16.33 -6.55
N GLY A 25 1.15 16.96 -6.44
CA GLY A 25 0.99 18.38 -6.14
C GLY A 25 0.28 18.62 -4.81
N PRO A 26 -0.06 19.89 -4.48
CA PRO A 26 -0.73 20.25 -3.23
C PRO A 26 -2.06 19.53 -3.00
N LEU A 27 -2.79 19.23 -4.07
CA LEU A 27 -4.08 18.51 -4.00
C LEU A 27 -3.93 16.99 -4.01
N ASN A 28 -2.70 16.46 -3.96
CA ASN A 28 -2.41 15.03 -4.01
C ASN A 28 -1.78 14.57 -2.68
N PRO A 29 -2.55 14.57 -1.58
CA PRO A 29 -2.04 14.08 -0.33
C PRO A 29 -1.74 12.58 -0.49
N HIS A 30 -0.69 12.14 0.19
CA HIS A 30 -0.18 10.79 0.08
C HIS A 30 0.44 10.36 1.39
N ASN A 31 0.70 9.06 1.50
CA ASN A 31 1.47 8.49 2.60
C ASN A 31 2.23 7.26 2.11
N GLN A 32 3.32 6.93 2.81
CA GLN A 32 4.08 5.71 2.62
C GLN A 32 3.90 4.80 3.83
N ALA A 33 3.76 3.50 3.59
CA ALA A 33 3.63 2.51 4.63
C ALA A 33 4.46 1.26 4.30
N ALA A 34 5.17 0.74 5.30
CA ALA A 34 5.88 -0.52 5.19
C ALA A 34 5.07 -1.63 5.88
N ILE A 35 4.81 -2.71 5.15
CA ILE A 35 4.19 -3.92 5.69
C ILE A 35 5.27 -4.98 5.86
N GLN A 36 5.69 -5.19 7.09
CA GLN A 36 6.56 -6.31 7.46
C GLN A 36 5.71 -7.56 7.75
N GLU A 37 6.13 -8.71 7.24
CA GLU A 37 5.47 -9.98 7.46
C GLU A 37 6.44 -11.16 7.43
N SER A 38 6.07 -12.20 8.16
CA SER A 38 6.73 -13.50 8.14
C SER A 38 5.72 -14.52 7.64
N LEU A 39 6.01 -15.14 6.50
CA LEU A 39 5.13 -16.08 5.81
C LEU A 39 5.62 -17.49 6.07
N THR A 40 4.76 -18.32 6.67
CA THR A 40 5.04 -19.73 6.87
C THR A 40 4.45 -20.55 5.72
N ILE A 41 5.27 -21.38 5.08
CA ILE A 41 4.78 -22.31 4.05
C ILE A 41 3.70 -23.23 4.66
N PRO A 42 2.59 -23.52 3.97
CA PRO A 42 1.59 -24.47 4.46
C PRO A 42 2.18 -25.86 4.73
N ALA A 43 1.74 -26.54 5.80
CA ALA A 43 2.26 -27.87 6.17
C ALA A 43 2.07 -28.95 5.07
N ALA A 44 1.06 -28.78 4.20
CA ALA A 44 0.81 -29.66 3.07
C ALA A 44 1.80 -29.50 1.91
N LYS A 45 2.71 -28.52 1.97
CA LYS A 45 3.69 -28.22 0.92
C LYS A 45 5.12 -28.51 1.42
N PRO A 46 6.01 -29.00 0.54
CA PRO A 46 7.37 -29.33 0.93
C PRO A 46 8.18 -28.08 1.30
N ASP A 47 9.27 -28.31 2.02
CA ASP A 47 10.27 -27.33 2.42
C ASP A 47 10.88 -26.63 1.20
N ILE A 48 11.22 -25.36 1.35
CA ILE A 48 11.86 -24.53 0.32
C ILE A 48 13.35 -24.85 0.27
N GLU A 49 13.86 -25.11 -0.93
CA GLU A 49 15.29 -25.04 -1.23
C GLU A 49 15.67 -23.61 -1.70
N GLN A 50 14.90 -23.07 -2.65
CA GLN A 50 15.13 -21.73 -3.20
C GLN A 50 13.82 -21.06 -3.61
N ILE A 51 13.68 -19.77 -3.30
CA ILE A 51 12.60 -18.93 -3.83
C ILE A 51 12.95 -18.55 -5.27
N ASN A 52 12.05 -18.84 -6.23
CA ASN A 52 12.25 -18.45 -7.63
C ASN A 52 11.58 -17.11 -7.93
N THR A 53 10.32 -16.96 -7.51
CA THR A 53 9.51 -15.79 -7.86
C THR A 53 8.61 -15.39 -6.70
N LEU A 54 8.51 -14.09 -6.46
CA LEU A 54 7.54 -13.48 -5.58
C LEU A 54 6.65 -12.54 -6.39
N LEU A 55 5.35 -12.82 -6.42
CA LEU A 55 4.34 -11.93 -7.00
C LEU A 55 3.60 -11.22 -5.87
N VAL A 56 3.48 -9.90 -5.98
CA VAL A 56 2.78 -9.06 -4.99
C VAL A 56 1.82 -8.12 -5.71
N GLU A 57 0.60 -8.02 -5.20
CA GLU A 57 -0.42 -7.08 -5.67
C GLU A 57 -1.04 -6.40 -4.45
N ALA A 58 -1.12 -5.07 -4.48
CA ALA A 58 -1.80 -4.28 -3.46
C ALA A 58 -3.09 -3.72 -4.04
N GLN A 59 -4.18 -3.85 -3.29
CA GLN A 59 -5.50 -3.37 -3.68
C GLN A 59 -6.13 -2.57 -2.53
N VAL A 60 -6.67 -1.38 -2.81
CA VAL A 60 -7.55 -0.67 -1.88
C VAL A 60 -8.91 -1.37 -1.89
N THR A 61 -9.39 -1.77 -0.71
CA THR A 61 -10.69 -2.44 -0.53
C THR A 61 -11.75 -1.46 -0.05
N ASP A 62 -11.38 -0.49 0.78
CA ASP A 62 -12.27 0.56 1.26
C ASP A 62 -11.49 1.82 1.64
N SER A 63 -12.17 2.95 1.68
CA SER A 63 -11.62 4.20 2.20
C SER A 63 -12.69 5.06 2.84
N ARG A 64 -12.34 5.76 3.92
CA ARG A 64 -13.25 6.71 4.58
C ARG A 64 -12.50 7.93 5.06
N THR A 65 -13.15 9.09 4.95
CA THR A 65 -12.63 10.33 5.52
C THR A 65 -13.13 10.53 6.93
N ILE A 66 -12.23 10.92 7.84
CA ILE A 66 -12.53 11.25 9.23
C ILE A 66 -11.99 12.64 9.56
N LEU A 67 -12.61 13.30 10.54
CA LEU A 67 -12.13 14.56 11.08
C LEU A 67 -11.02 14.32 12.09
N THR A 68 -10.06 15.24 12.16
CA THR A 68 -8.99 15.22 13.14
C THR A 68 -8.77 16.62 13.73
N PRO A 69 -8.07 16.75 14.87
CA PRO A 69 -7.79 18.06 15.45
C PRO A 69 -7.02 19.03 14.53
N THR A 70 -6.33 18.51 13.52
CA THR A 70 -5.45 19.27 12.62
C THR A 70 -5.93 19.30 11.17
N GLY A 71 -7.11 18.75 10.87
CA GLY A 71 -7.65 18.67 9.52
C GLY A 71 -8.52 17.44 9.30
N ILE A 72 -8.23 16.69 8.25
CA ILE A 72 -8.90 15.42 7.95
C ILE A 72 -7.87 14.31 7.76
N LYS A 73 -8.33 13.07 7.91
CA LYS A 73 -7.59 11.87 7.52
C LYS A 73 -8.42 11.02 6.58
N ILE A 74 -7.77 10.47 5.57
CA ILE A 74 -8.36 9.47 4.71
C ILE A 74 -7.83 8.13 5.19
N VAL A 75 -8.65 7.37 5.91
CA VAL A 75 -8.30 6.01 6.32
C VAL A 75 -8.45 5.10 5.12
N VAL A 76 -7.41 4.31 4.85
CA VAL A 76 -7.31 3.43 3.69
C VAL A 76 -7.18 2.00 4.17
N GLU A 77 -8.13 1.16 3.76
CA GLU A 77 -8.11 -0.27 4.00
C GLU A 77 -7.82 -0.97 2.68
N GLY A 78 -7.03 -2.03 2.74
CA GLY A 78 -6.66 -2.77 1.54
C GLY A 78 -6.22 -4.19 1.82
N LEU A 79 -5.91 -4.88 0.73
CA LEU A 79 -5.46 -6.26 0.74
C LEU A 79 -4.17 -6.40 -0.06
N LEU A 80 -3.18 -7.03 0.56
CA LEU A 80 -1.94 -7.43 -0.07
C LEU A 80 -2.05 -8.90 -0.47
N LYS A 81 -2.20 -9.17 -1.77
CA LYS A 81 -2.25 -10.51 -2.35
C LYS A 81 -0.86 -10.92 -2.80
N GLN A 82 -0.48 -12.15 -2.50
CA GLN A 82 0.91 -12.58 -2.61
C GLN A 82 0.99 -14.02 -3.06
N LYS A 83 1.98 -14.31 -3.91
CA LYS A 83 2.27 -15.67 -4.33
C LYS A 83 3.76 -15.90 -4.38
N ILE A 84 4.23 -16.87 -3.59
CA ILE A 84 5.61 -17.35 -3.63
C ILE A 84 5.63 -18.57 -4.55
N ILE A 85 6.53 -18.58 -5.53
CA ILE A 85 6.89 -19.73 -6.36
C ILE A 85 8.31 -20.14 -5.99
N TYR A 86 8.50 -21.42 -5.67
CA TYR A 86 9.74 -21.91 -5.10
C TYR A 86 10.08 -23.34 -5.56
N THR A 87 11.36 -23.67 -5.56
CA THR A 87 11.89 -25.01 -5.76
C THR A 87 11.93 -25.72 -4.41
N ALA A 88 11.37 -26.92 -4.33
CA ALA A 88 11.29 -27.69 -3.10
C ALA A 88 12.59 -28.44 -2.79
N LEU A 89 12.93 -28.53 -1.49
CA LEU A 89 14.06 -29.31 -0.96
C LEU A 89 13.74 -30.81 -0.93
N VAL A 90 13.55 -31.36 -2.12
CA VAL A 90 13.29 -32.78 -2.38
C VAL A 90 14.16 -33.24 -3.56
N PRO A 91 14.48 -34.53 -3.69
CA PRO A 91 15.37 -35.02 -4.75
C PRO A 91 14.95 -34.63 -6.17
N GLU A 92 13.64 -34.52 -6.41
CA GLU A 92 13.08 -34.17 -7.71
C GLU A 92 13.13 -32.66 -8.02
N GLN A 93 13.49 -31.82 -7.04
CA GLN A 93 13.51 -30.34 -7.14
C GLN A 93 12.25 -29.77 -7.79
N SER A 94 11.10 -30.33 -7.42
CA SER A 94 9.80 -29.92 -7.98
C SER A 94 9.47 -28.46 -7.61
N VAL A 95 8.78 -27.75 -8.53
CA VAL A 95 8.34 -26.37 -8.30
C VAL A 95 6.96 -26.34 -7.66
N HIS A 96 6.82 -25.54 -6.61
CA HIS A 96 5.57 -25.34 -5.88
C HIS A 96 5.22 -23.85 -5.80
N SER A 97 3.99 -23.57 -5.40
CA SER A 97 3.59 -22.20 -5.06
C SER A 97 2.70 -22.15 -3.82
N ALA A 98 2.80 -21.07 -3.06
CA ALA A 98 1.95 -20.78 -1.90
C ALA A 98 1.33 -19.38 -2.04
N TYR A 99 0.05 -19.26 -1.71
CA TYR A 99 -0.73 -18.03 -1.83
C TYR A 99 -1.03 -17.47 -0.44
N TYR A 100 -0.95 -16.15 -0.31
CA TYR A 100 -1.20 -15.43 0.93
C TYR A 100 -1.99 -14.15 0.66
N GLU A 101 -2.82 -13.80 1.62
CA GLU A 101 -3.52 -12.52 1.66
C GLU A 101 -3.31 -11.88 3.03
N LYS A 102 -2.95 -10.61 3.04
CA LYS A 102 -2.77 -9.83 4.27
C LYS A 102 -3.54 -8.52 4.16
N PRO A 103 -4.58 -8.31 4.98
CA PRO A 103 -5.22 -7.01 5.10
C PRO A 103 -4.24 -5.98 5.64
N PHE A 104 -4.34 -4.75 5.16
CA PHE A 104 -3.60 -3.60 5.68
C PHE A 104 -4.53 -2.43 5.95
N CYS A 105 -4.12 -1.58 6.88
CA CYS A 105 -4.78 -0.34 7.22
C CYS A 105 -3.71 0.74 7.37
N THR A 106 -3.87 1.83 6.63
CA THR A 106 -3.03 3.02 6.71
C THR A 106 -3.92 4.25 6.62
N TYR A 107 -3.33 5.44 6.63
CA TYR A 107 -4.06 6.67 6.41
C TYR A 107 -3.21 7.68 5.65
N ILE A 108 -3.89 8.60 4.96
CA ILE A 108 -3.31 9.80 4.39
C ILE A 108 -3.70 10.96 5.30
N ASP A 109 -2.71 11.71 5.79
CA ASP A 109 -2.95 12.91 6.60
C ASP A 109 -3.16 14.11 5.67
N VAL A 110 -4.19 14.90 5.95
CA VAL A 110 -4.52 16.10 5.19
C VAL A 110 -4.70 17.25 6.18
N PRO A 111 -3.60 17.93 6.54
CA PRO A 111 -3.65 19.04 7.47
C PRO A 111 -4.35 20.24 6.83
N LEU A 112 -5.18 20.93 7.61
CA LEU A 112 -5.94 22.10 7.18
C LEU A 112 -5.57 23.33 8.00
N ILE A 113 -5.61 24.51 7.38
CA ILE A 113 -5.49 25.81 8.03
C ILE A 113 -6.84 26.14 8.66
N ILE A 114 -6.99 25.84 9.95
CA ILE A 114 -8.21 26.10 10.71
C ILE A 114 -8.14 27.51 11.32
N PRO A 115 -9.09 28.42 11.02
CA PRO A 115 -9.14 29.75 11.65
C PRO A 115 -9.25 29.67 13.18
N ALA A 116 -8.72 30.67 13.87
CA ALA A 116 -8.78 30.74 15.34
C ALA A 116 -10.24 30.69 15.83
N GLY A 117 -10.54 29.76 16.74
CA GLY A 117 -11.89 29.53 17.26
C GLY A 117 -12.82 28.78 16.31
N GLY A 118 -12.34 28.36 15.13
CA GLY A 118 -13.06 27.51 14.18
C GLY A 118 -12.85 26.02 14.42
N THR A 119 -13.66 25.21 13.74
CA THR A 119 -13.56 23.75 13.66
C THR A 119 -13.40 23.33 12.20
N VAL A 120 -12.96 22.09 11.96
CA VAL A 120 -12.86 21.54 10.60
C VAL A 120 -14.22 21.53 9.94
N GLU A 121 -15.28 21.17 10.67
CA GLU A 121 -16.65 21.13 10.20
C GLU A 121 -17.13 22.50 9.72
N THR A 122 -16.90 23.54 10.53
CA THR A 122 -17.26 24.91 10.14
C THR A 122 -16.47 25.40 8.94
N LEU A 123 -15.20 24.98 8.80
CA LEU A 123 -14.35 25.32 7.67
C LEU A 123 -14.88 24.66 6.39
N LEU A 124 -15.14 23.35 6.41
CA LEU A 124 -15.70 22.62 5.27
C LEU A 124 -17.06 23.19 4.85
N ALA A 125 -17.94 23.48 5.81
CA ALA A 125 -19.23 24.10 5.54
C ALA A 125 -19.08 25.48 4.87
N SER A 126 -18.08 26.28 5.24
CA SER A 126 -17.81 27.58 4.61
C SER A 126 -17.37 27.47 3.13
N LEU A 127 -16.83 26.31 2.75
CA LEU A 127 -16.46 25.96 1.38
C LEU A 127 -17.60 25.26 0.61
N GLY A 128 -18.75 25.05 1.25
CA GLY A 128 -19.86 24.26 0.70
C GLY A 128 -19.56 22.77 0.57
N LEU A 129 -18.62 22.25 1.37
CA LEU A 129 -18.18 20.86 1.34
C LEU A 129 -18.76 20.06 2.52
N SER A 130 -18.95 18.77 2.29
CA SER A 130 -19.20 17.78 3.33
C SER A 130 -18.06 16.75 3.37
N LEU A 131 -17.99 15.94 4.42
CA LEU A 131 -16.97 14.89 4.59
C LEU A 131 -16.90 13.87 3.45
N THR A 132 -18.02 13.63 2.75
CA THR A 132 -18.10 12.66 1.65
C THR A 132 -17.63 13.22 0.31
N ASP A 133 -17.48 14.54 0.20
CA ASP A 133 -17.28 15.24 -1.08
C ASP A 133 -15.88 15.84 -1.20
N LEU A 134 -14.90 15.27 -0.49
CA LEU A 134 -13.55 15.82 -0.37
C LEU A 134 -12.58 15.27 -1.41
N LEU A 135 -12.90 14.13 -2.03
CA LEU A 135 -12.05 13.47 -3.02
C LEU A 135 -12.58 13.70 -4.44
N ALA A 136 -11.68 14.05 -5.35
CA ALA A 136 -11.94 14.20 -6.78
C ALA A 136 -11.71 12.89 -7.57
N GLY A 137 -11.28 11.82 -6.91
CA GLY A 137 -11.00 10.52 -7.51
C GLY A 137 -10.86 9.42 -6.46
N PRO A 138 -10.62 8.17 -6.89
CA PRO A 138 -10.42 7.06 -5.97
C PRO A 138 -9.13 7.23 -5.16
N VAL A 139 -9.05 6.50 -4.04
CA VAL A 139 -7.78 6.27 -3.35
C VAL A 139 -7.03 5.17 -4.10
N ASN A 140 -5.76 5.42 -4.40
CA ASN A 140 -4.90 4.53 -5.15
C ASN A 140 -3.76 4.03 -4.26
N VAL A 141 -3.23 2.86 -4.59
CA VAL A 141 -2.05 2.27 -3.96
C VAL A 141 -1.11 1.77 -5.04
N ILE A 142 0.18 2.02 -4.87
CA ILE A 142 1.25 1.44 -5.69
C ILE A 142 2.30 0.79 -4.79
N ILE A 143 3.07 -0.13 -5.35
CA ILE A 143 4.15 -0.82 -4.64
C ILE A 143 5.47 -0.17 -5.06
N GLU A 144 6.17 0.45 -4.12
CA GLU A 144 7.44 1.13 -4.37
C GLU A 144 8.63 0.16 -4.29
N ASP A 145 8.60 -0.75 -3.32
CA ASP A 145 9.65 -1.76 -3.13
C ASP A 145 9.13 -3.03 -2.47
N VAL A 146 9.84 -4.13 -2.70
CA VAL A 146 9.64 -5.41 -2.04
C VAL A 146 10.99 -6.02 -1.70
N GLU A 147 11.13 -6.45 -0.45
CA GLU A 147 12.26 -7.23 0.04
C GLU A 147 11.77 -8.60 0.50
N VAL A 148 12.54 -9.67 0.24
CA VAL A 148 12.20 -11.04 0.63
C VAL A 148 13.45 -11.80 1.04
N ASN A 149 13.38 -12.52 2.16
CA ASN A 149 14.47 -13.28 2.75
C ASN A 149 13.95 -14.65 3.22
N LEU A 150 14.65 -15.73 2.86
CA LEU A 150 14.38 -17.07 3.39
C LEU A 150 15.12 -17.23 4.72
N LEU A 151 14.38 -17.33 5.84
CA LEU A 151 14.99 -17.48 7.17
C LEU A 151 15.34 -18.93 7.48
N ASP A 152 14.43 -19.83 7.13
CA ASP A 152 14.56 -21.28 7.23
C ASP A 152 13.73 -21.91 6.10
N PRO A 153 13.81 -23.23 5.86
CA PRO A 153 13.10 -23.88 4.74
C PRO A 153 11.57 -23.73 4.75
N ARG A 154 10.97 -23.14 5.79
CA ARG A 154 9.53 -23.01 5.99
C ARG A 154 9.09 -21.57 6.25
N THR A 155 10.02 -20.66 6.52
CA THR A 155 9.72 -19.28 6.94
C THR A 155 10.38 -18.26 6.01
N VAL A 156 9.57 -17.38 5.44
CA VAL A 156 10.00 -16.30 4.54
C VAL A 156 9.65 -14.96 5.17
N ASP A 157 10.66 -14.15 5.46
CA ASP A 157 10.47 -12.76 5.89
C ASP A 157 10.38 -11.85 4.68
N LYS A 158 9.48 -10.88 4.76
CA LYS A 158 9.21 -9.96 3.67
C LYS A 158 8.85 -8.57 4.17
N CYS A 159 9.23 -7.55 3.41
CA CYS A 159 8.79 -6.18 3.57
C CYS A 159 8.21 -5.68 2.25
N VAL A 160 7.05 -5.02 2.27
CA VAL A 160 6.49 -4.31 1.11
C VAL A 160 6.33 -2.85 1.46
N VAL A 161 6.89 -1.98 0.63
CA VAL A 161 6.72 -0.53 0.73
C VAL A 161 5.59 -0.11 -0.20
N LEU A 162 4.55 0.47 0.38
CA LEU A 162 3.38 0.97 -0.32
C LEU A 162 3.38 2.49 -0.34
N PHE A 163 2.97 3.05 -1.46
CA PHE A 163 2.62 4.47 -1.59
C PHE A 163 1.13 4.59 -1.87
N VAL A 164 0.40 5.25 -0.97
CA VAL A 164 -1.04 5.50 -1.09
C VAL A 164 -1.27 6.98 -1.39
N TYR A 165 -2.17 7.28 -2.31
CA TYR A 165 -2.46 8.65 -2.71
C TYR A 165 -3.87 8.81 -3.25
N THR A 166 -4.34 10.05 -3.30
CA THR A 166 -5.59 10.40 -3.98
C THR A 166 -5.52 11.82 -4.52
N THR A 167 -6.64 12.34 -4.99
CA THR A 167 -6.78 13.73 -5.44
C THR A 167 -7.91 14.36 -4.66
N LEU A 168 -7.62 15.48 -4.00
CA LEU A 168 -8.61 16.30 -3.31
C LEU A 168 -9.38 17.19 -4.29
N VAL A 169 -10.60 17.57 -3.92
CA VAL A 169 -11.35 18.60 -4.65
C VAL A 169 -10.63 19.95 -4.60
N ALA A 170 -10.68 20.71 -5.70
CA ALA A 170 -9.96 21.99 -5.82
C ALA A 170 -10.37 23.03 -4.76
N ALA A 171 -11.59 22.95 -4.24
CA ALA A 171 -12.11 23.83 -3.20
C ALA A 171 -11.30 23.76 -1.88
N LEU A 172 -10.59 22.65 -1.62
CA LEU A 172 -9.72 22.53 -0.44
C LEU A 172 -8.38 23.27 -0.60
N GLY A 173 -7.93 23.53 -1.82
CA GLY A 173 -6.60 24.09 -2.11
C GLY A 173 -6.21 25.31 -1.25
N PRO A 174 -7.08 26.33 -1.09
CA PRO A 174 -6.76 27.53 -0.29
C PRO A 174 -6.60 27.28 1.21
N VAL A 175 -7.06 26.13 1.72
CA VAL A 175 -7.09 25.81 3.15
C VAL A 175 -6.19 24.63 3.51
N LEU A 176 -5.44 24.07 2.56
CA LEU A 176 -4.44 23.06 2.86
C LEU A 176 -3.27 23.70 3.59
N ALA A 177 -2.82 23.05 4.67
CA ALA A 177 -1.55 23.41 5.28
C ALA A 177 -0.39 22.92 4.39
N PRO A 178 0.74 23.64 4.39
CA PRO A 178 1.95 23.22 3.67
C PRO A 178 2.56 21.94 4.23
#